data_AF-A0A0C2XHX5-F1
#
_entry.id   AF-A0A0C2XHX5-F1
#
_cell.length_a   1.000
_cell.length_b   1.000
_cell.length_c   1.000
_cell.angle_alpha   90.00
_cell.angle_beta   90.00
_cell.angle_gamma   90.00
#
_symmetry.space_group_name_H-M   'P 1'
#
loop_
_entity.id
_entity.type
_entity.pdbx_description
1 polymer ?
#
loop_
_entity_poly.entity_id
_entity_poly.type
_entity_poly.pdbx_seq_one_letter_code
_entity_poly.pdbx_strand_id
1 'polypeptide(L)'
;MTSNKLQFWGATLWDFYYIYRKPSLSCLITVSTASKLLTWMTDQGETHAIDEMASAANEEDPHEILPFPISEVIEAQEMNIRLGIYGISKPIDKDQRSDEAKGAFCPESYPAPWPLLPFSYEAAPLEHYIPLYQLPSTLVVHDPCDLLSVSKDAYGYSNKECDWASSEDRTYLYHQYVSTEGEERNKEEHKTKEEEKTRRRIKTLEDLHIDSDILPDNMDAMLLVPSSVRPGPSEPPILVLYEAAPDPKPAEIAHLYLSPEKIIGEGHHSLVANAEWEIPRSLIVPDILCYECILEDVHQTLLASDGADGSMKDEKWKAKSGVWQEHQVGRPAEVIKLKKMQLDSENPPPIQPTATYVLRSGNLETKYKYVGPFRPIKTNVKWQNGENYCSHISRRLHIDEGTRAHPLSAKVSVAAKLSMEGDHHLNNESNIYQTFPRHFFEHWNGYNVVAPFTTPTPVGAVVPQYYGYYKPPKDAPHKQYLSPIMLLEKCGRQVVVDDLHIDDRNECASLFHRLHREGYTHQSVFPRNVLSQDGPLDRPMYQRGTGDFTEDGRKHTFRLIDFGRTQKCKDSSLMSDEREYIEEMTKHTHYTTLDSLNL
;
A
#
# COMPACT_ATOMS: atom_id res chain seq x y z
N MET A 1 -11.62 -18.77 -3.10
CA MET A 1 -10.15 -18.67 -2.94
C MET A 1 -9.82 -17.20 -3.00
N THR A 2 -9.03 -16.71 -2.05
CA THR A 2 -8.53 -15.34 -2.03
C THR A 2 -7.69 -15.09 -3.29
N SER A 3 -7.63 -13.84 -3.75
CA SER A 3 -6.82 -13.42 -4.91
C SER A 3 -5.32 -13.79 -4.79
N ASN A 4 -4.82 -13.91 -3.56
CA ASN A 4 -3.45 -14.31 -3.23
C ASN A 4 -3.22 -15.83 -3.15
N LYS A 5 -4.16 -16.64 -3.68
CA LYS A 5 -4.10 -18.13 -3.75
C LYS A 5 -3.89 -18.85 -2.42
N LEU A 6 -4.13 -18.18 -1.29
CA LEU A 6 -4.05 -18.80 0.01
C LEU A 6 -5.25 -19.72 0.23
N GLN A 7 -4.95 -20.95 0.65
CA GLN A 7 -5.97 -21.98 0.85
C GLN A 7 -6.76 -21.80 2.16
N PHE A 8 -6.10 -21.23 3.18
CA PHE A 8 -6.65 -21.00 4.50
C PHE A 8 -6.44 -19.54 4.86
N TRP A 9 -7.53 -18.79 4.88
CA TRP A 9 -7.58 -17.39 5.27
C TRP A 9 -8.69 -17.21 6.31
N GLY A 10 -8.43 -16.37 7.30
CA GLY A 10 -9.36 -16.02 8.35
C GLY A 10 -9.27 -14.53 8.69
N ALA A 11 -10.41 -13.84 8.87
CA ALA A 11 -10.41 -12.41 9.21
C ALA A 11 -9.72 -12.11 10.56
N THR A 12 -9.80 -13.06 11.49
CA THR A 12 -9.24 -13.02 12.84
C THR A 12 -8.62 -14.37 13.21
N LEU A 13 -7.92 -14.44 14.36
CA LEU A 13 -7.41 -15.71 14.88
C LEU A 13 -8.53 -16.70 15.29
N TRP A 14 -9.75 -16.22 15.52
CA TRP A 14 -10.91 -17.04 15.88
C TRP A 14 -11.52 -17.78 14.70
N ASP A 15 -11.12 -17.42 13.48
CA ASP A 15 -11.63 -18.03 12.26
C ASP A 15 -10.89 -19.33 11.90
N PHE A 16 -9.97 -19.80 12.75
CA PHE A 16 -9.18 -21.01 12.54
C PHE A 16 -9.57 -22.12 13.51
N TYR A 17 -9.79 -23.31 12.96
CA TYR A 17 -10.28 -24.47 13.70
C TYR A 17 -9.37 -25.68 13.48
N TYR A 18 -9.09 -26.40 14.57
CA TYR A 18 -8.52 -27.74 14.53
C TYR A 18 -9.64 -28.77 14.38
N ILE A 19 -9.58 -29.56 13.32
CA ILE A 19 -10.58 -30.58 13.00
C ILE A 19 -9.95 -31.97 13.13
N TYR A 20 -10.60 -32.83 13.91
CA TYR A 20 -10.31 -34.26 13.91
C TYR A 20 -10.92 -34.89 12.66
N ARG A 21 -10.08 -35.24 11.67
CA ARG A 21 -10.53 -35.90 10.43
C ARG A 21 -11.26 -37.21 10.70
N LYS A 22 -10.91 -37.87 11.81
CA LYS A 22 -11.62 -39.01 12.37
C LYS A 22 -11.74 -38.80 13.87
N PRO A 23 -12.95 -38.60 14.43
CA PRO A 23 -13.12 -38.31 15.87
C PRO A 23 -12.50 -39.34 16.79
N SER A 24 -12.38 -40.60 16.35
CA SER A 24 -11.77 -41.67 17.13
C SER A 24 -10.23 -41.70 17.12
N LEU A 25 -9.57 -40.85 16.32
CA LEU A 25 -8.11 -40.81 16.19
C LEU A 25 -7.62 -39.40 16.51
N SER A 26 -7.17 -39.20 17.74
CA SER A 26 -6.69 -37.90 18.24
C SER A 26 -5.48 -37.35 17.48
N CYS A 27 -4.73 -38.20 16.77
CA CYS A 27 -3.56 -37.78 15.99
C CYS A 27 -3.89 -37.25 14.57
N LEU A 28 -5.11 -37.44 14.07
CA LEU A 28 -5.50 -36.99 12.73
C LEU A 28 -6.17 -35.62 12.76
N ILE A 29 -5.39 -34.61 13.16
CA ILE A 29 -5.84 -33.22 13.25
C ILE A 29 -5.44 -32.47 11.97
N THR A 30 -6.32 -31.62 11.48
CA THR A 30 -6.03 -30.68 10.39
C THR A 30 -6.54 -29.29 10.75
N VAL A 31 -5.89 -28.25 10.24
CA VAL A 31 -6.42 -26.88 10.35
C VAL A 31 -7.38 -26.61 9.19
N SER A 32 -8.45 -25.87 9.46
CA SER A 32 -9.34 -25.28 8.47
C SER A 32 -9.83 -23.92 8.97
N THR A 33 -10.57 -23.21 8.11
CA THR A 33 -11.12 -21.90 8.44
C THR A 33 -12.65 -21.91 8.56
N ALA A 34 -13.19 -20.91 9.26
CA ALA A 34 -14.61 -20.73 9.54
C ALA A 34 -15.43 -20.74 8.24
N SER A 35 -15.10 -19.85 7.30
CA SER A 35 -15.72 -19.80 5.97
C SER A 35 -15.72 -21.15 5.24
N LYS A 36 -14.59 -21.88 5.27
CA LYS A 36 -14.48 -23.18 4.58
C LYS A 36 -15.33 -24.25 5.25
N LEU A 37 -15.38 -24.25 6.58
CA LEU A 37 -16.23 -25.14 7.36
C LEU A 37 -17.70 -24.83 7.16
N LEU A 38 -18.08 -23.55 7.16
CA LEU A 38 -19.46 -23.11 6.91
C LEU A 38 -19.99 -23.62 5.58
N THR A 39 -19.21 -23.48 4.50
CA THR A 39 -19.59 -24.02 3.18
C THR A 39 -19.83 -25.52 3.26
N TRP A 40 -18.89 -26.27 3.85
CA TRP A 40 -19.02 -27.72 3.98
C TRP A 40 -20.24 -28.12 4.83
N MET A 41 -20.44 -27.50 6.00
CA MET A 41 -21.57 -27.79 6.89
C MET A 41 -22.90 -27.50 6.23
N THR A 42 -23.00 -26.38 5.50
CA THR A 42 -24.20 -26.01 4.73
C THR A 42 -24.50 -27.06 3.65
N ASP A 43 -23.47 -27.49 2.92
CA ASP A 43 -23.60 -28.53 1.88
C ASP A 43 -24.04 -29.88 2.46
N GLN A 44 -23.65 -30.20 3.70
CA GLN A 44 -24.06 -31.42 4.39
C GLN A 44 -25.39 -31.29 5.16
N GLY A 45 -25.97 -30.09 5.23
CA GLY A 45 -27.18 -29.83 6.03
C GLY A 45 -26.95 -29.92 7.54
N GLU A 46 -25.70 -29.73 8.01
CA GLU A 46 -25.39 -29.71 9.44
C GLU A 46 -25.82 -28.38 10.09
N THR A 47 -26.42 -28.48 11.28
CA THR A 47 -27.00 -27.31 12.00
C THR A 47 -26.61 -27.29 13.49
N HIS A 48 -25.60 -28.07 13.89
CA HIS A 48 -25.25 -28.24 15.30
C HIS A 48 -24.45 -27.07 15.90
N ALA A 49 -23.77 -26.28 15.07
CA ALA A 49 -22.91 -25.16 15.47
C ALA A 49 -23.49 -23.83 14.96
N ILE A 50 -24.75 -23.54 15.33
CA ILE A 50 -25.51 -22.39 14.76
C ILE A 50 -24.77 -21.07 15.01
N ASP A 51 -24.21 -20.89 16.20
CA ASP A 51 -23.54 -19.65 16.58
C ASP A 51 -22.22 -19.49 15.80
N GLU A 52 -21.43 -20.56 15.66
CA GLU A 52 -20.19 -20.56 14.87
C GLU A 52 -20.46 -20.38 13.38
N MET A 53 -21.53 -21.00 12.85
CA MET A 53 -21.95 -20.82 11.47
C MET A 53 -22.42 -19.38 11.21
N ALA A 54 -23.15 -18.78 12.15
CA ALA A 54 -23.54 -17.37 12.07
C ALA A 54 -22.31 -16.45 12.15
N SER A 55 -21.34 -16.75 13.01
CA SER A 55 -20.07 -16.01 13.09
C SER A 55 -19.31 -16.08 11.77
N ALA A 56 -19.12 -17.28 11.23
CA ALA A 56 -18.45 -17.52 9.94
C ALA A 56 -19.16 -16.83 8.76
N ALA A 57 -20.49 -16.75 8.80
CA ALA A 57 -21.27 -16.07 7.75
C ALA A 57 -21.11 -14.54 7.79
N ASN A 58 -20.68 -14.00 8.93
CA ASN A 58 -20.39 -12.58 9.13
C ASN A 58 -18.88 -12.29 9.12
N GLU A 59 -18.06 -13.29 8.77
CA GLU A 59 -16.62 -13.11 8.58
C GLU A 59 -16.38 -12.05 7.50
N GLU A 60 -15.39 -11.18 7.72
CA GLU A 60 -15.04 -10.16 6.74
C GLU A 60 -14.51 -10.81 5.46
N ASP A 61 -14.65 -10.17 4.30
CA ASP A 61 -13.98 -10.63 3.09
C ASP A 61 -12.49 -10.24 3.09
N PRO A 62 -11.63 -11.06 2.48
CA PRO A 62 -10.24 -10.70 2.25
C PRO A 62 -10.18 -9.46 1.34
N HIS A 63 -9.49 -8.42 1.79
CA HIS A 63 -9.23 -7.19 1.03
C HIS A 63 -7.82 -6.65 1.28
N GLU A 64 -7.32 -5.89 0.31
CA GLU A 64 -6.03 -5.22 0.39
C GLU A 64 -6.06 -4.08 1.40
N ILE A 65 -5.07 -4.04 2.29
CA ILE A 65 -4.80 -2.94 3.20
C ILE A 65 -3.75 -2.04 2.55
N LEU A 66 -4.13 -0.81 2.20
CA LEU A 66 -3.20 0.16 1.64
C LEU A 66 -2.32 0.76 2.74
N PRO A 67 -1.03 1.07 2.45
CA PRO A 67 -0.20 1.87 3.35
C PRO A 67 -0.82 3.24 3.61
N PHE A 68 -0.40 3.88 4.71
CA PHE A 68 -0.89 5.21 5.10
C PHE A 68 -0.65 6.24 3.99
N PRO A 69 -1.68 6.99 3.54
CA PRO A 69 -1.60 7.82 2.34
C PRO A 69 -0.38 8.74 2.32
N ILE A 70 0.55 8.49 1.39
CA ILE A 70 1.79 9.27 1.30
C ILE A 70 1.52 10.74 0.96
N SER A 71 0.41 11.02 0.28
CA SER A 71 -0.06 12.38 0.00
C SER A 71 -0.24 13.21 1.27
N GLU A 72 -0.78 12.63 2.35
CA GLU A 72 -0.96 13.35 3.61
C GLU A 72 0.38 13.69 4.27
N VAL A 73 1.35 12.76 4.18
CA VAL A 73 2.70 12.99 4.70
C VAL A 73 3.41 14.09 3.91
N ILE A 74 3.30 14.06 2.57
CA ILE A 74 3.92 15.06 1.69
C ILE A 74 3.29 16.43 1.92
N GLU A 75 1.97 16.54 1.98
CA GLU A 75 1.28 17.82 2.24
C GLU A 75 1.70 18.43 3.58
N ALA A 76 1.86 17.61 4.62
CA ALA A 76 2.35 18.04 5.92
C ALA A 76 3.83 18.49 5.87
N GLN A 77 4.68 17.76 5.13
CA GLN A 77 6.08 18.16 4.92
C GLN A 77 6.18 19.48 4.15
N GLU A 78 5.42 19.64 3.07
CA GLU A 78 5.35 20.86 2.27
C GLU A 78 4.89 22.06 3.13
N MET A 79 3.92 21.85 4.03
CA MET A 79 3.51 22.88 4.99
C MET A 79 4.65 23.26 5.93
N ASN A 80 5.34 22.29 6.52
CA ASN A 80 6.48 22.55 7.42
C ASN A 80 7.65 23.23 6.70
N ILE A 81 7.89 22.91 5.43
CA ILE A 81 8.89 23.59 4.59
C ILE A 81 8.50 25.06 4.39
N ARG A 82 7.24 25.37 4.06
CA ARG A 82 6.76 26.75 3.93
C ARG A 82 6.90 27.55 5.22
N LEU A 83 6.70 26.90 6.37
CA LEU A 83 6.89 27.49 7.69
C LEU A 83 8.37 27.65 8.08
N GLY A 84 9.32 27.20 7.24
CA GLY A 84 10.75 27.24 7.53
C GLY A 84 11.18 26.27 8.62
N ILE A 85 10.36 25.26 8.94
CA ILE A 85 10.66 24.24 9.96
C ILE A 85 11.59 23.18 9.37
N TYR A 86 11.40 22.82 8.09
CA TYR A 86 12.16 21.78 7.40
C TYR A 86 12.87 22.31 6.16
N GLY A 87 14.01 21.66 5.86
CA GLY A 87 14.75 21.87 4.63
C GLY A 87 15.63 23.13 4.65
N ILE A 88 16.63 23.12 3.77
CA ILE A 88 17.50 24.26 3.52
C ILE A 88 17.34 24.62 2.03
N SER A 89 16.92 25.86 1.74
CA SER A 89 16.74 26.32 0.36
C SER A 89 18.07 26.31 -0.39
N LYS A 90 18.08 25.79 -1.62
CA LYS A 90 19.23 25.84 -2.52
C LYS A 90 19.18 27.17 -3.28
N PRO A 91 20.26 27.98 -3.26
CA PRO A 91 20.33 29.18 -4.10
C PRO A 91 20.20 28.78 -5.57
N ILE A 92 19.19 29.32 -6.26
CA ILE A 92 19.08 29.17 -7.72
C ILE A 92 19.99 30.22 -8.34
N ASP A 93 21.09 29.77 -8.97
CA ASP A 93 21.88 30.65 -9.82
C ASP A 93 21.07 30.97 -11.08
N LYS A 94 20.69 32.24 -11.25
CA LYS A 94 19.83 32.69 -12.36
C LYS A 94 20.50 32.51 -13.73
N ASP A 95 21.82 32.32 -13.76
CA ASP A 95 22.60 32.17 -14.98
C ASP A 95 22.71 30.69 -15.43
N GLN A 96 22.35 29.72 -14.58
CA GLN A 96 22.27 28.30 -14.95
C GLN A 96 20.91 27.94 -15.55
N ARG A 97 20.60 28.51 -16.72
CA ARG A 97 19.55 27.96 -17.58
C ARG A 97 20.09 26.70 -18.25
N SER A 98 19.99 25.55 -17.59
CA SER A 98 20.25 24.28 -18.28
C SER A 98 19.08 23.98 -19.22
N ASP A 99 19.38 23.81 -20.51
CA ASP A 99 18.40 23.42 -21.54
C ASP A 99 17.82 22.00 -21.31
N GLU A 100 18.25 21.31 -20.25
CA GLU A 100 17.99 19.90 -19.97
C GLU A 100 16.76 19.66 -19.07
N ALA A 101 16.34 20.63 -18.25
CA ALA A 101 15.20 20.47 -17.33
C ALA A 101 13.88 20.97 -17.94
N LYS A 102 13.16 20.10 -18.66
CA LYS A 102 11.78 20.37 -19.12
C LYS A 102 10.75 19.79 -18.15
N GLY A 103 9.64 20.50 -17.94
CA GLY A 103 8.49 20.01 -17.17
C GLY A 103 8.57 20.27 -15.66
N ALA A 104 8.28 19.24 -14.86
CA ALA A 104 8.10 19.37 -13.39
C ALA A 104 9.37 19.78 -12.62
N PHE A 105 10.56 19.55 -13.20
CA PHE A 105 11.87 19.81 -12.58
C PHE A 105 12.54 21.10 -13.07
N CYS A 106 11.81 21.90 -13.86
CA CYS A 106 12.29 23.19 -14.34
C CYS A 106 12.53 24.13 -13.14
N PRO A 107 13.69 24.81 -13.02
CA PRO A 107 13.97 25.73 -11.90
C PRO A 107 12.86 26.78 -11.69
N GLU A 108 12.26 27.27 -12.77
CA GLU A 108 11.15 28.22 -12.76
C GLU A 108 9.84 27.63 -12.21
N SER A 109 9.73 26.29 -12.14
CA SER A 109 8.56 25.60 -11.62
C SER A 109 8.51 25.51 -10.09
N TYR A 110 9.64 25.75 -9.41
CA TYR A 110 9.73 25.68 -7.95
C TYR A 110 9.30 27.01 -7.30
N PRO A 111 8.23 27.02 -6.48
CA PRO A 111 7.95 28.18 -5.63
C PRO A 111 8.98 28.29 -4.51
N ALA A 112 9.18 29.48 -3.94
CA ALA A 112 9.98 29.61 -2.72
C ALA A 112 9.35 28.80 -1.57
N PRO A 113 10.13 28.12 -0.71
CA PRO A 113 11.60 28.12 -0.63
C PRO A 113 12.30 27.04 -1.48
N TRP A 114 11.59 26.33 -2.36
CA TRP A 114 12.18 25.31 -3.22
C TRP A 114 13.04 25.92 -4.35
N PRO A 115 13.96 25.13 -4.94
CA PRO A 115 14.35 23.77 -4.58
C PRO A 115 15.11 23.73 -3.24
N LEU A 116 15.04 22.59 -2.55
CA LEU A 116 15.75 22.36 -1.30
C LEU A 116 17.04 21.57 -1.55
N LEU A 117 18.06 21.81 -0.74
CA LEU A 117 19.27 20.98 -0.73
C LEU A 117 18.89 19.51 -0.47
N PRO A 118 19.45 18.54 -1.24
CA PRO A 118 19.26 17.13 -0.96
C PRO A 118 19.63 16.78 0.47
N PHE A 119 18.84 15.90 1.09
CA PHE A 119 19.01 15.40 2.46
C PHE A 119 18.94 16.47 3.56
N SER A 120 18.47 17.68 3.24
CA SER A 120 18.26 18.76 4.23
C SER A 120 17.04 18.55 5.13
N TYR A 121 16.23 17.53 4.85
CA TYR A 121 15.15 17.03 5.71
C TYR A 121 14.95 15.53 5.46
N GLU A 122 14.17 14.85 6.30
CA GLU A 122 13.84 13.44 6.09
C GLU A 122 12.64 13.32 5.14
N ALA A 123 12.91 12.95 3.88
CA ALA A 123 11.87 12.69 2.89
C ALA A 123 10.98 11.50 3.30
N ALA A 124 9.68 11.57 2.96
CA ALA A 124 8.72 10.52 3.29
C ALA A 124 9.09 9.17 2.62
N PRO A 125 9.06 8.03 3.34
CA PRO A 125 9.31 6.73 2.73
C PRO A 125 8.23 6.38 1.71
N LEU A 126 8.64 6.02 0.49
CA LEU A 126 7.72 5.52 -0.51
C LEU A 126 7.43 4.04 -0.23
N GLU A 127 6.21 3.78 0.24
CA GLU A 127 5.68 2.44 0.54
C GLU A 127 4.52 2.08 -0.39
N HIS A 128 3.99 3.06 -1.12
CA HIS A 128 2.90 2.84 -2.07
C HIS A 128 3.40 2.10 -3.30
N TYR A 129 2.57 1.22 -3.82
CA TYR A 129 2.81 0.56 -5.08
C TYR A 129 2.63 1.56 -6.24
N ILE A 130 3.61 1.61 -7.13
CA ILE A 130 3.54 2.34 -8.39
C ILE A 130 3.70 1.33 -9.53
N PRO A 131 2.71 1.20 -10.45
CA PRO A 131 2.84 0.29 -11.58
C PRO A 131 4.07 0.58 -12.43
N LEU A 132 4.70 -0.48 -12.93
CA LEU A 132 5.97 -0.39 -13.65
C LEU A 132 5.88 0.49 -14.91
N TYR A 133 4.72 0.51 -15.59
CA TYR A 133 4.45 1.37 -16.75
C TYR A 133 4.24 2.86 -16.43
N GLN A 134 4.04 3.22 -15.15
CA GLN A 134 3.89 4.63 -14.73
C GLN A 134 5.21 5.23 -14.22
N LEU A 135 6.21 4.38 -13.94
CA LEU A 135 7.50 4.82 -13.44
C LEU A 135 8.25 5.70 -14.46
N PRO A 136 9.15 6.57 -13.99
CA PRO A 136 10.05 7.33 -14.84
C PRO A 136 10.84 6.44 -15.81
N SER A 137 10.81 6.76 -17.10
CA SER A 137 11.62 6.06 -18.09
C SER A 137 13.10 6.46 -18.02
N THR A 138 13.39 7.67 -17.54
CA THR A 138 14.74 8.20 -17.37
C THR A 138 14.95 8.76 -15.96
N LEU A 139 16.11 8.47 -15.37
CA LEU A 139 16.58 9.08 -14.13
C LEU A 139 17.76 10.02 -14.42
N VAL A 140 17.71 11.22 -13.86
CA VAL A 140 18.87 12.10 -13.68
C VAL A 140 19.44 11.79 -12.31
N VAL A 141 20.56 11.09 -12.27
CA VAL A 141 21.20 10.65 -11.03
C VAL A 141 22.26 11.66 -10.63
N HIS A 142 22.08 12.28 -9.47
CA HIS A 142 22.99 13.22 -8.84
C HIS A 142 23.90 12.48 -7.86
N ASP A 143 25.19 12.43 -8.18
CA ASP A 143 26.21 11.70 -7.44
C ASP A 143 27.51 12.51 -7.28
N PRO A 144 27.47 13.65 -6.54
CA PRO A 144 28.64 14.50 -6.32
C PRO A 144 29.83 13.74 -5.71
N CYS A 145 29.55 12.62 -5.03
CA CYS A 145 30.52 11.86 -4.26
C CYS A 145 30.96 10.54 -4.90
N ASP A 146 30.62 10.31 -6.17
CA ASP A 146 31.10 9.17 -6.97
C ASP A 146 30.76 7.81 -6.35
N LEU A 147 29.56 7.69 -5.78
CA LEU A 147 29.00 6.48 -5.21
C LEU A 147 28.65 5.44 -6.28
N LEU A 148 28.41 5.85 -7.52
CA LEU A 148 28.10 4.96 -8.65
C LEU A 148 29.31 4.13 -9.11
N SER A 149 30.53 4.57 -8.79
CA SER A 149 31.78 3.88 -9.15
C SER A 149 32.12 2.76 -8.16
N VAL A 150 31.19 1.83 -7.95
CA VAL A 150 31.30 0.78 -6.94
C VAL A 150 32.36 -0.26 -7.33
N SER A 151 33.59 -0.10 -6.82
CA SER A 151 34.68 -1.08 -6.97
C SER A 151 34.84 -1.96 -5.73
N LYS A 152 35.38 -3.19 -5.93
CA LYS A 152 35.68 -4.15 -4.84
C LYS A 152 36.80 -3.69 -3.91
N ASP A 153 37.68 -2.80 -4.39
CA ASP A 153 38.85 -2.33 -3.65
C ASP A 153 38.57 -1.05 -2.84
N ALA A 154 37.43 -0.40 -3.06
CA ALA A 154 37.03 0.81 -2.38
C ALA A 154 36.37 0.51 -1.02
N TYR A 155 37.17 0.03 -0.06
CA TYR A 155 36.75 0.05 1.33
C TYR A 155 36.59 1.50 1.82
N GLY A 156 35.48 1.81 2.50
CA GLY A 156 35.33 3.06 3.26
C GLY A 156 34.42 4.14 2.66
N TYR A 157 33.45 3.79 1.80
CA TYR A 157 32.45 4.78 1.32
C TYR A 157 31.73 5.51 2.45
N SER A 158 31.46 4.84 3.57
CA SER A 158 30.78 5.41 4.74
C SER A 158 31.57 6.51 5.46
N ASN A 159 32.88 6.61 5.24
CA ASN A 159 33.73 7.64 5.86
C ASN A 159 33.92 8.87 4.96
N LYS A 160 33.34 8.87 3.76
CA LYS A 160 33.45 10.00 2.83
C LYS A 160 32.37 11.02 3.16
N GLU A 161 32.75 12.12 3.79
CA GLU A 161 31.85 13.27 3.97
C GLU A 161 31.49 13.89 2.61
N CYS A 162 30.21 14.22 2.43
CA CYS A 162 29.68 14.73 1.17
C CYS A 162 28.85 15.97 1.41
N ASP A 163 29.47 17.14 1.32
CA ASP A 163 28.75 18.40 1.49
C ASP A 163 28.02 18.79 0.19
N TRP A 164 26.73 18.53 0.14
CA TRP A 164 25.85 18.90 -0.97
C TRP A 164 25.79 20.41 -1.25
N ALA A 165 26.17 21.27 -0.31
CA ALA A 165 26.14 22.72 -0.52
C ALA A 165 27.37 23.21 -1.31
N SER A 166 28.51 22.54 -1.19
CA SER A 166 29.78 22.95 -1.80
C SER A 166 30.31 22.02 -2.89
N SER A 167 29.83 20.78 -2.95
CA SER A 167 30.29 19.81 -3.96
C SER A 167 29.77 20.15 -5.36
N GLU A 168 30.62 19.94 -6.37
CA GLU A 168 30.19 19.96 -7.76
C GLU A 168 29.25 18.78 -8.03
N ASP A 169 28.06 19.09 -8.54
CA ASP A 169 27.00 18.12 -8.80
C ASP A 169 27.34 17.30 -10.06
N ARG A 170 27.67 16.02 -9.88
CA ARG A 170 27.92 15.10 -10.99
C ARG A 170 26.62 14.41 -11.37
N THR A 171 26.16 14.65 -12.59
CA THR A 171 24.90 14.09 -13.08
C THR A 171 25.12 13.01 -14.13
N TYR A 172 24.30 11.97 -14.05
CA TYR A 172 24.30 10.86 -15.00
C TYR A 172 22.88 10.54 -15.45
N LEU A 173 22.69 10.26 -16.73
CA LEU A 173 21.40 9.84 -17.28
C LEU A 173 21.30 8.32 -17.25
N TYR A 174 20.21 7.81 -16.69
CA TYR A 174 19.95 6.39 -16.56
C TYR A 174 18.60 6.07 -17.19
N HIS A 175 18.48 4.93 -17.86
CA HIS A 175 17.25 4.51 -18.50
C HIS A 175 16.66 3.27 -17.83
N GLN A 176 15.34 3.26 -17.69
CA GLN A 176 14.62 2.14 -17.14
C GLN A 176 14.81 0.91 -18.04
N TYR A 177 15.13 -0.21 -17.40
CA TYR A 177 15.19 -1.52 -18.02
C TYR A 177 13.94 -2.31 -17.63
N VAL A 178 13.21 -2.77 -18.64
CA VAL A 178 12.03 -3.63 -18.49
C VAL A 178 12.34 -4.95 -19.21
N SER A 179 12.16 -6.07 -18.53
CA SER A 179 12.30 -7.41 -19.11
C SER A 179 11.07 -7.76 -19.95
N THR A 180 11.14 -8.83 -20.74
CA THR A 180 9.98 -9.33 -21.51
C THR A 180 8.78 -9.60 -20.60
N GLU A 181 9.01 -10.22 -19.44
CA GLU A 181 7.98 -10.49 -18.44
C GLU A 181 7.44 -9.19 -17.82
N GLY A 182 8.29 -8.18 -17.62
CA GLY A 182 7.87 -6.84 -17.19
C GLY A 182 6.97 -6.13 -18.21
N GLU A 183 7.25 -6.28 -19.51
CA GLU A 183 6.39 -5.76 -20.58
C GLU A 183 5.03 -6.45 -20.63
N GLU A 184 5.00 -7.77 -20.43
CA GLU A 184 3.76 -8.54 -20.33
C GLU A 184 2.94 -8.11 -19.11
N ARG A 185 3.60 -7.99 -17.95
CA ARG A 185 2.99 -7.49 -16.72
C ARG A 185 2.40 -6.08 -16.90
N ASN A 186 3.11 -5.17 -17.56
CA ASN A 186 2.61 -3.83 -17.85
C ASN A 186 1.30 -3.84 -18.64
N LYS A 187 1.19 -4.72 -19.64
CA LYS A 187 -0.04 -4.86 -20.45
C LYS A 187 -1.20 -5.41 -19.61
N GLU A 188 -0.93 -6.43 -18.80
CA GLU A 188 -1.92 -7.04 -17.92
C GLU A 188 -2.40 -6.05 -16.85
N GLU A 189 -1.49 -5.39 -16.14
CA GLU A 189 -1.83 -4.44 -15.08
C GLU A 189 -2.58 -3.22 -15.60
N HIS A 190 -2.22 -2.69 -16.77
CA HIS A 190 -2.99 -1.63 -17.40
C HIS A 190 -4.42 -2.07 -17.68
N LYS A 191 -4.61 -3.27 -18.22
CA LYS A 191 -5.95 -3.83 -18.47
C LYS A 191 -6.73 -4.02 -17.17
N THR A 192 -6.12 -4.62 -16.16
CA THR A 192 -6.76 -4.85 -14.85
C THR A 192 -7.13 -3.54 -14.17
N LYS A 193 -6.30 -2.49 -14.28
CA LYS A 193 -6.61 -1.16 -13.73
C LYS A 193 -7.83 -0.53 -14.39
N GLU A 194 -7.96 -0.61 -15.71
CA GLU A 194 -9.15 -0.10 -16.42
C GLU A 194 -10.41 -0.88 -16.05
N GLU A 195 -10.31 -2.20 -15.95
CA GLU A 195 -11.41 -3.06 -15.49
C GLU A 195 -11.80 -2.74 -14.04
N GLU A 196 -10.83 -2.50 -13.16
CA GLU A 196 -11.07 -2.13 -11.77
C GLU A 196 -11.68 -0.73 -11.63
N LYS A 197 -11.19 0.25 -12.41
CA LYS A 197 -11.76 1.60 -12.49
C LYS A 197 -13.22 1.54 -12.93
N THR A 198 -13.52 0.75 -13.96
CA THR A 198 -14.89 0.51 -14.43
C THR A 198 -15.74 -0.16 -13.35
N ARG A 199 -15.21 -1.17 -12.67
CA ARG A 199 -15.93 -1.87 -11.58
C ARG A 199 -16.21 -0.96 -10.38
N ARG A 200 -15.24 -0.15 -9.95
CA ARG A 200 -15.39 0.83 -8.87
C ARG A 200 -16.43 1.88 -9.23
N ARG A 201 -16.43 2.35 -10.49
CA ARG A 201 -17.44 3.25 -11.03
C ARG A 201 -18.83 2.61 -10.98
N ILE A 202 -19.01 1.41 -11.54
CA ILE A 202 -20.29 0.69 -11.50
C ILE A 202 -20.77 0.51 -10.07
N LYS A 203 -19.92 0.04 -9.15
CA LYS A 203 -20.26 -0.11 -7.73
C LYS A 203 -20.70 1.21 -7.10
N THR A 204 -20.02 2.31 -7.38
CA THR A 204 -20.40 3.64 -6.89
C THR A 204 -21.79 4.04 -7.40
N LEU A 205 -22.10 3.74 -8.67
CA LEU A 205 -23.41 4.00 -9.25
C LEU A 205 -24.50 3.09 -8.67
N GLU A 206 -24.21 1.81 -8.45
CA GLU A 206 -25.10 0.85 -7.77
C GLU A 206 -25.40 1.29 -6.33
N ASP A 207 -24.38 1.71 -5.58
CA ASP A 207 -24.54 2.24 -4.23
C ASP A 207 -25.44 3.49 -4.22
N LEU A 208 -25.33 4.31 -5.27
CA LEU A 208 -26.19 5.46 -5.52
C LEU A 208 -27.55 5.10 -6.17
N HIS A 209 -27.80 3.84 -6.54
CA HIS A 209 -29.02 3.39 -7.23
C HIS A 209 -29.26 4.09 -8.57
N ILE A 210 -28.17 4.42 -9.26
CA ILE A 210 -28.16 5.02 -10.58
C ILE A 210 -27.89 3.90 -11.59
N ASP A 211 -28.72 3.83 -12.62
CA ASP A 211 -28.48 2.94 -13.75
C ASP A 211 -27.19 3.36 -14.48
N SER A 212 -26.25 2.43 -14.63
CA SER A 212 -24.94 2.69 -15.26
C SER A 212 -25.07 3.21 -16.68
N ASP A 213 -26.15 2.86 -17.37
CA ASP A 213 -26.40 3.25 -18.77
C ASP A 213 -26.71 4.75 -18.92
N ILE A 214 -26.95 5.46 -17.82
CA ILE A 214 -27.30 6.89 -17.82
C ILE A 214 -26.06 7.79 -17.92
N LEU A 215 -24.87 7.30 -17.55
CA LEU A 215 -23.67 8.12 -17.42
C LEU A 215 -22.63 7.85 -18.52
N PRO A 216 -22.17 8.88 -19.24
CA PRO A 216 -21.04 8.75 -20.17
C PRO A 216 -19.80 8.18 -19.48
N ASP A 217 -19.00 7.39 -20.21
CA ASP A 217 -17.88 6.63 -19.63
C ASP A 217 -16.79 7.45 -18.94
N ASN A 218 -16.73 8.75 -19.25
CA ASN A 218 -15.75 9.68 -18.71
C ASN A 218 -16.27 10.51 -17.52
N MET A 219 -17.46 10.21 -16.99
CA MET A 219 -18.07 10.96 -15.90
C MET A 219 -18.22 10.11 -14.63
N ASP A 220 -17.90 10.72 -13.51
CA ASP A 220 -18.20 10.26 -12.15
C ASP A 220 -19.35 11.08 -11.56
N ALA A 221 -19.89 10.63 -10.43
CA ALA A 221 -21.01 11.27 -9.78
C ALA A 221 -20.85 11.33 -8.26
N MET A 222 -21.32 12.43 -7.66
CA MET A 222 -21.44 12.58 -6.21
C MET A 222 -22.81 13.10 -5.84
N LEU A 223 -23.36 12.59 -4.73
CA LEU A 223 -24.65 13.01 -4.22
C LEU A 223 -24.48 14.16 -3.22
N LEU A 224 -25.14 15.29 -3.47
CA LEU A 224 -25.21 16.37 -2.48
C LEU A 224 -26.31 16.06 -1.47
N VAL A 225 -25.90 15.51 -0.33
CA VAL A 225 -26.81 15.17 0.77
C VAL A 225 -27.13 16.45 1.57
N PRO A 226 -28.41 16.80 1.77
CA PRO A 226 -28.79 17.92 2.61
C PRO A 226 -28.25 17.76 4.04
N SER A 227 -27.86 18.86 4.69
CA SER A 227 -27.30 18.85 6.06
C SER A 227 -28.23 18.24 7.11
N SER A 228 -29.54 18.15 6.82
CA SER A 228 -30.51 17.45 7.65
C SER A 228 -31.39 16.53 6.79
N VAL A 229 -31.09 15.23 6.80
CA VAL A 229 -31.94 14.21 6.19
C VAL A 229 -32.93 13.69 7.23
N ARG A 230 -34.20 13.56 6.83
CA ARG A 230 -35.23 12.90 7.63
C ARG A 230 -35.80 11.73 6.83
N PRO A 231 -36.02 10.55 7.45
CA PRO A 231 -36.72 9.46 6.79
C PRO A 231 -38.07 9.91 6.24
N GLY A 232 -38.41 9.43 5.04
CA GLY A 232 -39.69 9.69 4.40
C GLY A 232 -39.59 10.41 3.04
N PRO A 233 -40.75 10.81 2.48
CA PRO A 233 -40.81 11.41 1.15
C PRO A 233 -40.06 12.74 1.05
N SER A 234 -39.22 12.86 0.03
CA SER A 234 -38.35 14.02 -0.23
C SER A 234 -38.37 14.40 -1.70
N GLU A 235 -38.07 15.67 -1.97
CA GLU A 235 -37.68 16.11 -3.31
C GLU A 235 -36.40 15.37 -3.76
N PRO A 236 -36.23 15.17 -5.08
CA PRO A 236 -35.01 14.63 -5.67
C PRO A 236 -33.75 15.36 -5.20
N PRO A 237 -32.78 14.64 -4.61
CA PRO A 237 -31.49 15.21 -4.28
C PRO A 237 -30.70 15.51 -5.56
N ILE A 238 -29.74 16.42 -5.42
CA ILE A 238 -28.87 16.82 -6.52
C ILE A 238 -27.76 15.78 -6.67
N LEU A 239 -27.67 15.21 -7.87
CA LEU A 239 -26.59 14.36 -8.30
C LEU A 239 -25.64 15.18 -9.17
N VAL A 240 -24.45 15.46 -8.65
CA VAL A 240 -23.44 16.23 -9.37
C VAL A 240 -22.65 15.30 -10.26
N LEU A 241 -22.56 15.62 -11.55
CA LEU A 241 -21.79 14.89 -12.54
C LEU A 241 -20.51 15.66 -12.85
N TYR A 242 -19.35 15.02 -12.69
CA TYR A 242 -18.03 15.62 -12.96
C TYR A 242 -17.16 14.68 -13.80
N GLU A 243 -16.15 15.24 -14.44
CA GLU A 243 -15.19 14.44 -15.22
C GLU A 243 -14.39 13.53 -14.29
N ALA A 244 -14.17 12.28 -14.69
CA ALA A 244 -13.37 11.34 -13.92
C ALA A 244 -11.95 11.89 -13.66
N ALA A 245 -11.36 11.48 -12.54
CA ALA A 245 -9.99 11.90 -12.21
C ALA A 245 -9.03 11.56 -13.36
N PRO A 246 -8.16 12.50 -13.77
CA PRO A 246 -7.19 12.22 -14.82
C PRO A 246 -6.23 11.14 -14.34
N ASP A 247 -5.93 10.17 -15.20
CA ASP A 247 -4.93 9.17 -14.87
C ASP A 247 -3.54 9.84 -14.76
N PRO A 248 -2.72 9.46 -13.77
CA PRO A 248 -1.36 9.95 -13.69
C PRO A 248 -0.63 9.64 -15.00
N LYS A 249 -0.12 10.68 -15.64
CA LYS A 249 0.69 10.54 -16.86
C LYS A 249 1.97 9.79 -16.50
N PRO A 250 2.44 8.85 -17.34
CA PRO A 250 3.75 8.24 -17.16
C PRO A 250 4.81 9.32 -17.00
N ALA A 251 5.64 9.20 -15.98
CA ALA A 251 6.75 10.11 -15.78
C ALA A 251 7.80 9.84 -16.87
N GLU A 252 8.28 10.87 -17.56
CA GLU A 252 9.40 10.71 -18.48
C GLU A 252 10.73 10.79 -17.72
N ILE A 253 10.83 11.75 -16.81
CA ILE A 253 12.06 12.09 -16.08
C ILE A 253 11.76 12.09 -14.57
N ALA A 254 12.74 11.65 -13.78
CA ALA A 254 12.82 11.87 -12.35
C ALA A 254 14.27 12.09 -11.93
N HIS A 255 14.47 12.67 -10.75
CA HIS A 255 15.81 12.92 -10.20
C HIS A 255 16.08 12.00 -9.02
N LEU A 256 17.28 11.43 -8.95
CA LEU A 256 17.72 10.56 -7.85
C LEU A 256 18.97 11.15 -7.22
N TYR A 257 18.96 11.38 -5.92
CA TYR A 257 20.08 11.93 -5.18
C TYR A 257 20.73 10.85 -4.31
N LEU A 258 22.06 10.70 -4.42
CA LEU A 258 22.84 9.71 -3.69
C LEU A 258 23.82 10.36 -2.73
N SER A 259 23.91 9.85 -1.50
CA SER A 259 24.88 10.33 -0.51
C SER A 259 25.55 9.15 0.21
N PRO A 260 26.88 9.17 0.40
CA PRO A 260 27.59 8.17 1.20
C PRO A 260 27.13 8.15 2.67
N GLU A 261 26.73 9.29 3.23
CA GLU A 261 26.19 9.38 4.60
C GLU A 261 24.85 8.66 4.77
N LYS A 262 24.21 8.31 3.65
CA LYS A 262 22.92 7.61 3.61
C LYS A 262 23.07 6.15 3.23
N ILE A 263 24.28 5.58 3.24
CA ILE A 263 24.46 4.13 3.11
C ILE A 263 23.77 3.44 4.28
N ILE A 264 22.87 2.51 3.98
CA ILE A 264 22.08 1.74 4.96
C ILE A 264 22.42 0.25 4.95
N GLY A 265 23.21 -0.21 3.98
CA GLY A 265 23.68 -1.60 3.93
C GLY A 265 24.80 -1.80 2.93
N GLU A 266 25.69 -2.74 3.24
CA GLU A 266 26.75 -3.20 2.37
C GLU A 266 26.69 -4.72 2.30
N GLY A 267 26.56 -5.25 1.09
CA GLY A 267 26.57 -6.67 0.79
C GLY A 267 27.82 -7.05 0.01
N HIS A 268 28.07 -8.34 -0.11
CA HIS A 268 29.24 -8.87 -0.81
C HIS A 268 29.28 -8.53 -2.32
N HIS A 269 28.13 -8.10 -2.88
CA HIS A 269 27.94 -7.85 -4.30
C HIS A 269 27.26 -6.50 -4.58
N SER A 270 26.87 -5.77 -3.53
CA SER A 270 26.03 -4.59 -3.69
C SER A 270 26.19 -3.60 -2.54
N LEU A 271 25.97 -2.33 -2.84
CA LEU A 271 25.81 -1.26 -1.86
C LEU A 271 24.34 -0.84 -1.82
N VAL A 272 23.82 -0.49 -0.64
CA VAL A 272 22.44 0.02 -0.50
C VAL A 272 22.48 1.38 0.19
N ALA A 273 21.90 2.38 -0.46
CA ALA A 273 21.75 3.72 0.08
C ALA A 273 20.27 4.10 0.23
N ASN A 274 19.95 4.86 1.27
CA ASN A 274 18.69 5.59 1.38
C ASN A 274 18.78 6.83 0.48
N ALA A 275 18.22 6.73 -0.72
CA ALA A 275 18.24 7.79 -1.72
C ALA A 275 17.01 8.69 -1.59
N GLU A 276 17.17 9.97 -1.93
CA GLU A 276 16.03 10.84 -2.19
C GLU A 276 15.66 10.72 -3.67
N TRP A 277 14.41 10.41 -3.94
CA TRP A 277 13.86 10.27 -5.28
C TRP A 277 12.80 11.35 -5.48
N GLU A 278 13.09 12.26 -6.40
CA GLU A 278 12.19 13.35 -6.75
C GLU A 278 11.45 13.00 -8.04
N ILE A 279 10.14 12.81 -7.91
CA ILE A 279 9.25 12.32 -8.96
C ILE A 279 8.12 13.32 -9.22
N PRO A 280 7.44 13.26 -10.38
CA PRO A 280 6.25 14.09 -10.61
C PRO A 280 5.22 13.90 -9.51
N ARG A 281 4.75 15.00 -8.93
CA ARG A 281 3.86 15.00 -7.76
C ARG A 281 2.56 14.25 -8.04
N SER A 282 2.03 14.36 -9.26
CA SER A 282 0.82 13.66 -9.71
C SER A 282 0.91 12.13 -9.67
N LEU A 283 2.11 11.56 -9.54
CA LEU A 283 2.31 10.11 -9.43
C LEU A 283 1.92 9.57 -8.04
N ILE A 284 2.02 10.41 -7.01
CA ILE A 284 1.85 9.99 -5.60
C ILE A 284 0.93 10.90 -4.78
N VAL A 285 0.59 12.09 -5.30
CA VAL A 285 -0.42 12.97 -4.74
C VAL A 285 -1.51 13.18 -5.78
N PRO A 286 -2.75 12.75 -5.52
CA PRO A 286 -3.84 12.89 -6.48
C PRO A 286 -4.20 14.36 -6.69
N ASP A 287 -4.71 14.66 -7.88
CA ASP A 287 -5.30 15.95 -8.18
C ASP A 287 -6.53 16.19 -7.29
N ILE A 288 -6.82 17.46 -6.99
CA ILE A 288 -7.89 17.84 -6.07
C ILE A 288 -9.08 18.38 -6.87
N LEU A 289 -10.28 17.85 -6.61
CA LEU A 289 -11.53 18.45 -7.04
C LEU A 289 -12.10 19.29 -5.90
N CYS A 290 -12.16 20.62 -6.08
CA CYS A 290 -12.59 21.52 -5.02
C CYS A 290 -14.11 21.44 -4.77
N TYR A 291 -14.50 20.89 -3.62
CA TYR A 291 -15.90 20.76 -3.23
C TYR A 291 -16.62 22.10 -3.10
N GLU A 292 -15.95 23.14 -2.58
CA GLU A 292 -16.54 24.50 -2.49
C GLU A 292 -16.85 25.06 -3.89
N CYS A 293 -15.94 24.91 -4.86
CA CYS A 293 -16.22 25.31 -6.25
C CYS A 293 -17.38 24.52 -6.87
N ILE A 294 -17.50 23.23 -6.56
CA ILE A 294 -18.62 22.41 -7.04
C ILE A 294 -19.94 22.96 -6.50
N LEU A 295 -20.01 23.26 -5.21
CA LEU A 295 -21.22 23.81 -4.59
C LEU A 295 -21.61 25.16 -5.22
N GLU A 296 -20.64 26.03 -5.47
CA GLU A 296 -20.88 27.31 -6.13
C GLU A 296 -21.37 27.15 -7.58
N ASP A 297 -20.71 26.31 -8.39
CA ASP A 297 -21.09 26.06 -9.79
C ASP A 297 -22.49 25.41 -9.89
N VAL A 298 -22.79 24.48 -8.98
CA VAL A 298 -24.12 23.88 -8.85
C VAL A 298 -25.15 24.95 -8.46
N HIS A 299 -24.83 25.80 -7.48
CA HIS A 299 -25.72 26.88 -7.06
C HIS A 299 -26.02 27.86 -8.19
N GLN A 300 -24.99 28.29 -8.94
CA GLN A 300 -25.17 29.17 -10.10
C GLN A 300 -26.01 28.50 -11.19
N THR A 301 -25.78 27.21 -11.44
CA THR A 301 -26.58 26.44 -12.41
C THR A 301 -28.04 26.37 -12.00
N LEU A 302 -28.32 26.15 -10.70
CA LEU A 302 -29.67 26.15 -10.14
C LEU A 302 -30.32 27.53 -10.23
N LEU A 303 -29.62 28.60 -9.88
CA LEU A 303 -30.14 29.97 -10.00
C LEU A 303 -30.51 30.30 -11.44
N ALA A 304 -29.68 29.90 -12.40
CA ALA A 304 -29.93 30.11 -13.82
C ALA A 304 -31.12 29.28 -14.34
N SER A 305 -31.29 28.05 -13.87
CA SER A 305 -32.38 27.17 -14.33
C SER A 305 -33.71 27.40 -13.61
N ASP A 306 -33.68 27.69 -12.31
CA ASP A 306 -34.85 27.70 -11.42
C ASP A 306 -35.28 29.11 -11.02
N GLY A 307 -34.45 30.12 -11.29
CA GLY A 307 -34.63 31.47 -10.75
C GLY A 307 -34.23 31.55 -9.26
N ALA A 308 -34.00 32.77 -8.78
CA ALA A 308 -33.49 33.01 -7.42
C ALA A 308 -34.40 32.50 -6.29
N ASP A 309 -35.70 32.41 -6.56
CA ASP A 309 -36.75 31.95 -5.63
C ASP A 309 -37.28 30.55 -5.97
N GLY A 310 -36.70 29.87 -6.97
CA GLY A 310 -37.19 28.58 -7.46
C GLY A 310 -38.50 28.67 -8.26
N SER A 311 -38.95 29.88 -8.65
CA SER A 311 -40.18 30.09 -9.41
C SER A 311 -40.20 29.35 -10.76
N MET A 312 -39.03 29.17 -11.38
CA MET A 312 -38.86 28.47 -12.66
C MET A 312 -38.50 26.99 -12.50
N LYS A 313 -38.37 26.48 -11.27
CA LYS A 313 -38.05 25.07 -11.01
C LYS A 313 -39.11 24.17 -11.65
N ASP A 314 -38.67 23.21 -12.46
CA ASP A 314 -39.54 22.21 -13.10
C ASP A 314 -40.31 21.42 -12.03
N GLU A 315 -41.62 21.24 -12.24
CA GLU A 315 -42.53 20.53 -11.31
C GLU A 315 -42.04 19.12 -10.97
N LYS A 316 -41.36 18.43 -11.90
CA LYS A 316 -40.81 17.10 -11.62
C LYS A 316 -39.76 17.09 -10.50
N TRP A 317 -39.10 18.22 -10.28
CA TRP A 317 -38.11 18.41 -9.20
C TRP A 317 -38.72 18.98 -7.92
N LYS A 318 -39.97 19.45 -7.96
CA LYS A 318 -40.74 19.85 -6.76
C LYS A 318 -41.53 18.68 -6.18
N ALA A 319 -41.88 17.70 -7.01
CA ALA A 319 -42.56 16.49 -6.57
C ALA A 319 -41.68 15.70 -5.58
N LYS A 320 -42.28 15.25 -4.46
CA LYS A 320 -41.64 14.32 -3.52
C LYS A 320 -41.61 12.90 -4.09
N SER A 321 -40.83 12.73 -5.15
CA SER A 321 -40.81 11.54 -6.00
C SER A 321 -39.90 10.43 -5.49
N GLY A 322 -39.14 10.67 -4.42
CA GLY A 322 -38.36 9.63 -3.74
C GLY A 322 -38.48 9.69 -2.22
N VAL A 323 -37.80 8.75 -1.56
CA VAL A 323 -37.89 8.50 -0.13
C VAL A 323 -36.49 8.30 0.44
N TRP A 324 -36.18 8.99 1.54
CA TRP A 324 -35.02 8.65 2.37
C TRP A 324 -35.39 7.49 3.30
N GLN A 325 -34.61 6.43 3.23
CA GLN A 325 -34.71 5.24 4.06
C GLN A 325 -33.53 5.21 5.03
N GLU A 326 -33.81 4.84 6.27
CA GLU A 326 -32.78 4.60 7.27
C GLU A 326 -32.25 3.17 7.10
N HIS A 327 -30.92 3.02 7.09
CA HIS A 327 -30.29 1.72 7.11
C HIS A 327 -29.11 1.70 8.08
N GLN A 328 -29.03 0.64 8.87
CA GLN A 328 -27.90 0.40 9.76
C GLN A 328 -26.77 -0.22 8.93
N VAL A 329 -25.62 0.44 8.93
CA VAL A 329 -24.41 0.00 8.22
C VAL A 329 -23.32 -0.22 9.26
N GLY A 330 -22.49 -1.24 9.05
CA GLY A 330 -21.46 -1.63 10.01
C GLY A 330 -21.78 -2.95 10.69
N ARG A 331 -20.87 -3.39 11.56
CA ARG A 331 -20.99 -4.67 12.27
C ARG A 331 -21.50 -4.46 13.69
N PRO A 332 -22.38 -5.34 14.19
CA PRO A 332 -22.68 -5.39 15.62
C PRO A 332 -21.40 -5.74 16.41
N ALA A 333 -21.40 -5.43 17.72
CA ALA A 333 -20.31 -5.88 18.58
C ALA A 333 -20.32 -7.41 18.66
N GLU A 334 -19.15 -8.00 18.47
CA GLU A 334 -18.99 -9.44 18.57
C GLU A 334 -18.69 -9.80 20.01
N VAL A 335 -19.57 -10.62 20.58
CA VAL A 335 -19.56 -10.91 22.01
C VAL A 335 -19.64 -12.42 22.21
N ILE A 336 -18.55 -13.00 22.72
CA ILE A 336 -18.54 -14.41 23.10
C ILE A 336 -18.87 -14.55 24.58
N LYS A 337 -19.77 -15.49 24.85
CA LYS A 337 -20.14 -15.90 26.20
C LYS A 337 -19.42 -17.21 26.53
N LEU A 338 -18.27 -17.12 27.18
CA LEU A 338 -17.53 -18.30 27.61
C LEU A 338 -18.09 -18.84 28.93
N LYS A 339 -18.52 -20.10 28.92
CA LYS A 339 -18.75 -20.85 30.16
C LYS A 339 -17.39 -21.18 30.74
N LYS A 340 -17.11 -20.71 31.96
CA LYS A 340 -15.89 -21.04 32.68
C LYS A 340 -15.88 -22.55 32.95
N MET A 341 -15.16 -23.33 32.15
CA MET A 341 -14.92 -24.74 32.42
C MET A 341 -13.99 -24.81 33.63
N GLN A 342 -14.52 -25.16 34.80
CA GLN A 342 -13.68 -25.66 35.87
C GLN A 342 -13.32 -27.10 35.52
N LEU A 343 -12.13 -27.29 34.94
CA LEU A 343 -11.44 -28.58 35.08
C LEU A 343 -11.14 -28.73 36.58
N ASP A 344 -11.43 -29.91 37.12
CA ASP A 344 -11.03 -30.37 38.46
C ASP A 344 -12.01 -30.06 39.62
N SER A 345 -13.20 -30.65 39.59
CA SER A 345 -13.94 -30.98 40.82
C SER A 345 -14.93 -32.13 40.58
N GLU A 346 -14.81 -33.21 41.36
CA GLU A 346 -15.74 -34.35 41.37
C GLU A 346 -17.18 -33.98 41.79
N ASN A 347 -17.43 -32.72 42.15
CA ASN A 347 -18.77 -32.17 42.35
C ASN A 347 -18.88 -30.80 41.65
N PRO A 348 -19.61 -30.68 40.53
CA PRO A 348 -19.76 -29.40 39.84
C PRO A 348 -20.61 -28.45 40.71
N PRO A 349 -20.09 -27.28 41.12
CA PRO A 349 -20.91 -26.25 41.77
C PRO A 349 -21.97 -25.73 40.77
N PRO A 350 -23.07 -25.10 41.26
CA PRO A 350 -24.07 -24.49 40.41
C PRO A 350 -23.42 -23.52 39.42
N ILE A 351 -23.84 -23.63 38.15
CA ILE A 351 -23.34 -22.91 36.97
C ILE A 351 -23.07 -21.45 37.33
N GLN A 352 -21.79 -21.06 37.38
CA GLN A 352 -21.41 -19.65 37.58
C GLN A 352 -21.79 -18.81 36.35
N PRO A 353 -22.02 -17.49 36.53
CA PRO A 353 -22.40 -16.60 35.44
C PRO A 353 -21.38 -16.63 34.31
N THR A 354 -21.88 -16.70 33.08
CA THR A 354 -21.10 -16.76 31.84
C THR A 354 -20.32 -15.46 31.68
N ALA A 355 -18.99 -15.55 31.61
CA ALA A 355 -18.17 -14.38 31.35
C ALA A 355 -18.40 -13.96 29.89
N THR A 356 -18.68 -12.68 29.69
CA THR A 356 -19.01 -12.11 28.39
C THR A 356 -17.81 -11.27 27.96
N TYR A 357 -17.18 -11.66 26.86
CA TYR A 357 -16.02 -10.97 26.29
C TYR A 357 -16.45 -10.31 24.98
N VAL A 358 -16.22 -9.00 24.89
CA VAL A 358 -16.36 -8.28 23.61
C VAL A 358 -15.07 -8.57 22.83
N LEU A 359 -15.16 -9.44 21.83
CA LEU A 359 -14.02 -9.72 20.96
C LEU A 359 -13.73 -8.53 20.06
N ARG A 360 -14.79 -7.90 19.55
CA ARG A 360 -14.71 -6.84 18.56
C ARG A 360 -15.75 -5.78 18.86
N SER A 361 -15.31 -4.53 18.97
CA SER A 361 -16.24 -3.41 19.12
C SER A 361 -17.09 -3.27 17.85
N GLY A 362 -18.40 -3.14 18.03
CA GLY A 362 -19.34 -2.87 16.94
C GLY A 362 -19.20 -1.43 16.47
N ASN A 363 -19.47 -1.20 15.18
CA ASN A 363 -19.43 0.13 14.55
C ASN A 363 -20.71 0.43 13.77
N LEU A 364 -21.87 0.03 14.32
CA LEU A 364 -23.16 0.32 13.71
C LEU A 364 -23.38 1.82 13.60
N GLU A 365 -23.38 2.31 12.36
CA GLU A 365 -23.71 3.66 11.99
C GLU A 365 -25.06 3.68 11.28
N THR A 366 -25.90 4.64 11.67
CA THR A 366 -27.16 4.90 10.97
C THR A 366 -26.87 5.73 9.73
N LYS A 367 -27.02 5.15 8.54
CA LYS A 367 -26.88 5.84 7.26
C LYS A 367 -28.24 6.05 6.61
N TYR A 368 -28.37 7.12 5.84
CA TYR A 368 -29.57 7.40 5.07
C TYR A 368 -29.32 7.09 3.61
N LYS A 369 -30.28 6.40 2.99
CA LYS A 369 -30.24 5.98 1.59
C LYS A 369 -31.45 6.55 0.88
N TYR A 370 -31.24 7.25 -0.23
CA TYR A 370 -32.34 7.76 -1.04
C TYR A 370 -32.77 6.73 -2.08
N VAL A 371 -34.08 6.53 -2.22
CA VAL A 371 -34.68 5.69 -3.25
C VAL A 371 -35.66 6.53 -4.06
N GLY A 372 -35.34 6.78 -5.32
CA GLY A 372 -36.15 7.61 -6.22
C GLY A 372 -35.31 8.26 -7.32
N PRO A 373 -35.89 9.17 -8.10
CA PRO A 373 -35.16 9.89 -9.15
C PRO A 373 -34.21 10.93 -8.56
N PHE A 374 -33.11 11.17 -9.26
CA PHE A 374 -32.12 12.21 -8.96
C PHE A 374 -32.27 13.40 -9.90
N ARG A 375 -31.82 14.57 -9.44
CA ARG A 375 -31.66 15.74 -10.30
C ARG A 375 -30.20 15.86 -10.75
N PRO A 376 -29.84 15.45 -11.99
CA PRO A 376 -28.47 15.52 -12.45
C PRO A 376 -28.06 16.96 -12.76
N ILE A 377 -26.90 17.38 -12.27
CA ILE A 377 -26.29 18.68 -12.58
C ILE A 377 -24.84 18.43 -12.97
N LYS A 378 -24.49 18.75 -14.23
CA LYS A 378 -23.12 18.65 -14.70
C LYS A 378 -22.34 19.88 -14.23
N THR A 379 -21.25 19.66 -13.50
CA THR A 379 -20.35 20.75 -13.09
C THR A 379 -19.26 21.02 -14.13
N ASN A 380 -18.81 22.27 -14.21
CA ASN A 380 -17.68 22.70 -15.03
C ASN A 380 -16.35 22.74 -14.26
N VAL A 381 -16.37 22.44 -12.96
CA VAL A 381 -15.18 22.43 -12.11
C VAL A 381 -14.19 21.36 -12.61
N LYS A 382 -12.94 21.76 -12.76
CA LYS A 382 -11.85 20.89 -13.21
C LYS A 382 -11.01 20.40 -12.03
N TRP A 383 -10.37 19.26 -12.23
CA TRP A 383 -9.31 18.76 -11.36
C TRP A 383 -8.14 19.75 -11.33
N GLN A 384 -7.58 19.95 -10.14
CA GLN A 384 -6.53 20.93 -9.91
C GLN A 384 -5.29 20.22 -9.36
N ASN A 385 -4.17 20.41 -10.05
CA ASN A 385 -2.83 20.14 -9.56
C ASN A 385 -2.17 21.50 -9.25
N GLY A 386 -1.08 21.53 -8.47
CA GLY A 386 -0.47 22.76 -7.94
C GLY A 386 -0.11 23.89 -8.91
N GLU A 387 -0.37 23.73 -10.21
CA GLU A 387 -0.31 24.80 -11.21
C GLU A 387 -1.45 25.83 -11.07
N ASN A 388 -2.67 25.40 -10.76
CA ASN A 388 -3.87 26.25 -10.85
C ASN A 388 -4.86 25.97 -9.73
N TYR A 389 -4.51 26.35 -8.49
CA TYR A 389 -5.46 26.27 -7.38
C TYR A 389 -6.45 27.44 -7.38
N CYS A 390 -7.72 27.12 -7.16
CA CYS A 390 -8.75 28.11 -6.88
C CYS A 390 -8.51 28.78 -5.51
N SER A 391 -9.20 29.89 -5.27
CA SER A 391 -9.14 30.64 -4.00
C SER A 391 -9.47 29.78 -2.78
N HIS A 392 -10.41 28.83 -2.90
CA HIS A 392 -10.79 27.90 -1.83
C HIS A 392 -9.63 27.00 -1.39
N ILE A 393 -8.97 26.33 -2.35
CA ILE A 393 -7.82 25.47 -2.07
C ILE A 393 -6.67 26.34 -1.56
N SER A 394 -6.42 27.48 -2.20
CA SER A 394 -5.36 28.42 -1.80
C SER A 394 -5.51 28.85 -0.33
N ARG A 395 -6.73 29.21 0.07
CA ARG A 395 -7.08 29.55 1.46
C ARG A 395 -6.86 28.39 2.43
N ARG A 396 -7.25 27.16 2.06
CA ARG A 396 -7.03 25.94 2.87
C ARG A 396 -5.53 25.65 3.05
N LEU A 397 -4.74 25.90 2.01
CA LEU A 397 -3.28 25.70 2.02
C LEU A 397 -2.51 26.88 2.61
N HIS A 398 -3.19 27.96 3.01
CA HIS A 398 -2.61 29.21 3.51
C HIS A 398 -1.62 29.84 2.52
N ILE A 399 -1.99 29.92 1.24
CA ILE A 399 -1.19 30.54 0.19
C ILE A 399 -1.97 31.66 -0.51
N ASP A 400 -1.24 32.60 -1.10
CA ASP A 400 -1.83 33.67 -1.90
C ASP A 400 -2.41 33.10 -3.20
N GLU A 401 -3.57 33.63 -3.62
CA GLU A 401 -4.22 33.21 -4.86
C GLU A 401 -3.30 33.43 -6.07
N GLY A 402 -3.19 32.42 -6.93
CA GLY A 402 -2.29 32.45 -8.10
C GLY A 402 -0.83 32.15 -7.80
N THR A 403 -0.46 31.89 -6.54
CA THR A 403 0.87 31.37 -6.19
C THR A 403 0.86 29.84 -6.11
N ARG A 404 1.97 29.21 -6.47
CA ARG A 404 2.13 27.75 -6.30
C ARG A 404 2.46 27.45 -4.84
N ALA A 405 1.67 26.58 -4.21
CA ALA A 405 1.91 26.17 -2.82
C ALA A 405 3.17 25.30 -2.66
N HIS A 406 3.50 24.55 -3.69
CA HIS A 406 4.53 23.53 -3.69
C HIS A 406 4.98 23.28 -5.15
N PRO A 407 6.12 22.62 -5.36
CA PRO A 407 6.54 22.19 -6.69
C PRO A 407 5.58 21.19 -7.34
N LEU A 408 5.75 20.99 -8.66
CA LEU A 408 5.05 19.96 -9.43
C LEU A 408 5.74 18.59 -9.33
N SER A 409 6.85 18.54 -8.62
CA SER A 409 7.52 17.34 -8.17
C SER A 409 7.30 17.13 -6.67
N ALA A 410 7.50 15.91 -6.19
CA ALA A 410 7.58 15.59 -4.78
C ALA A 410 8.77 14.68 -4.54
N LYS A 411 9.39 14.86 -3.38
CA LYS A 411 10.58 14.13 -2.97
C LYS A 411 10.21 13.08 -1.92
N VAL A 412 10.57 11.84 -2.20
CA VAL A 412 10.36 10.67 -1.34
C VAL A 412 11.67 9.96 -1.08
N SER A 413 11.73 9.08 -0.07
CA SER A 413 12.90 8.25 0.22
C SER A 413 12.68 6.81 -0.27
N VAL A 414 13.68 6.25 -0.94
CA VAL A 414 13.70 4.86 -1.44
C VAL A 414 15.04 4.20 -1.12
N ALA A 415 15.08 2.87 -1.11
CA ALA A 415 16.34 2.13 -1.08
C ALA A 415 16.89 2.01 -2.50
N ALA A 416 18.06 2.60 -2.76
CA ALA A 416 18.81 2.44 -3.99
C ALA A 416 19.89 1.36 -3.80
N LYS A 417 19.71 0.22 -4.45
CA LYS A 417 20.71 -0.87 -4.49
C LYS A 417 21.58 -0.71 -5.73
N LEU A 418 22.89 -0.66 -5.51
CA LEU A 418 23.93 -0.51 -6.51
C LEU A 418 24.70 -1.84 -6.60
N SER A 419 25.06 -2.26 -7.82
CA SER A 419 25.89 -3.43 -8.08
C SER A 419 27.38 -3.09 -8.06
N MET A 420 28.22 -4.04 -7.62
CA MET A 420 29.67 -3.96 -7.84
C MET A 420 30.04 -4.26 -9.30
N GLU A 421 31.18 -3.75 -9.75
CA GLU A 421 31.71 -4.03 -11.09
C GLU A 421 31.87 -5.54 -11.35
N GLY A 422 31.39 -5.98 -12.53
CA GLY A 422 31.44 -7.37 -12.96
C GLY A 422 30.41 -8.29 -12.29
N ASP A 423 29.52 -7.77 -11.45
CA ASP A 423 28.47 -8.56 -10.81
C ASP A 423 27.16 -8.56 -11.62
N HIS A 424 26.46 -9.70 -11.61
CA HIS A 424 25.21 -9.90 -12.35
C HIS A 424 23.99 -10.12 -11.43
N HIS A 425 24.19 -10.23 -10.12
CA HIS A 425 23.12 -10.53 -9.17
C HIS A 425 22.04 -9.45 -9.16
N LEU A 426 22.40 -8.16 -9.27
CA LEU A 426 21.41 -7.09 -9.28
C LEU A 426 20.49 -7.17 -10.51
N ASN A 427 21.07 -7.48 -11.68
CA ASN A 427 20.30 -7.69 -12.91
C ASN A 427 19.35 -8.90 -12.76
N ASN A 428 19.84 -10.00 -12.20
CA ASN A 428 19.00 -11.18 -11.94
C ASN A 428 17.88 -10.88 -10.95
N GLU A 429 18.19 -10.21 -9.85
CA GLU A 429 17.21 -9.79 -8.85
C GLU A 429 16.11 -8.91 -9.47
N SER A 430 16.50 -7.92 -10.28
CA SER A 430 15.55 -7.04 -10.97
C SER A 430 14.62 -7.79 -11.94
N ASN A 431 15.12 -8.83 -12.61
CA ASN A 431 14.31 -9.69 -13.45
C ASN A 431 13.32 -10.50 -12.61
N ILE A 432 13.77 -11.05 -11.47
CA ILE A 432 12.89 -11.80 -10.56
C ILE A 432 11.73 -10.93 -10.05
N TYR A 433 11.99 -9.69 -9.63
CA TYR A 433 10.92 -8.76 -9.19
C TYR A 433 9.84 -8.54 -10.26
N GLN A 434 10.22 -8.50 -11.53
CA GLN A 434 9.27 -8.34 -12.65
C GLN A 434 8.39 -9.58 -12.87
N THR A 435 8.81 -10.76 -12.37
CA THR A 435 8.05 -12.01 -12.46
C THR A 435 7.17 -12.31 -11.25
N PHE A 436 7.34 -11.58 -10.14
CA PHE A 436 6.57 -11.83 -8.94
C PHE A 436 5.09 -11.49 -9.13
N PRO A 437 4.18 -12.31 -8.59
CA PRO A 437 2.76 -12.01 -8.62
C PRO A 437 2.46 -10.77 -7.78
N ARG A 438 1.42 -10.01 -8.18
CA ARG A 438 1.05 -8.74 -7.54
C ARG A 438 0.88 -8.84 -6.02
N HIS A 439 0.28 -9.93 -5.54
CA HIS A 439 0.02 -10.13 -4.11
C HIS A 439 1.28 -10.32 -3.24
N PHE A 440 2.48 -10.46 -3.82
CA PHE A 440 3.72 -10.41 -3.04
C PHE A 440 4.05 -9.01 -2.53
N PHE A 441 3.51 -7.97 -3.19
CA PHE A 441 3.71 -6.57 -2.85
C PHE A 441 2.55 -6.01 -2.01
N GLU A 442 1.46 -6.78 -1.84
CA GLU A 442 0.23 -6.30 -1.22
C GLU A 442 0.14 -6.72 0.25
N HIS A 443 -0.47 -5.87 1.07
CA HIS A 443 -0.90 -6.24 2.41
C HIS A 443 -2.37 -6.61 2.37
N TRP A 444 -2.76 -7.65 3.09
CA TRP A 444 -4.15 -8.10 3.16
C TRP A 444 -4.60 -8.15 4.62
N ASN A 445 -5.90 -7.93 4.85
CA ASN A 445 -6.48 -8.13 6.17
C ASN A 445 -6.46 -9.62 6.57
N GLY A 446 -6.59 -9.86 7.87
CA GLY A 446 -6.66 -11.20 8.44
C GLY A 446 -5.32 -11.95 8.47
N TYR A 447 -5.45 -13.26 8.60
CA TYR A 447 -4.36 -14.21 8.82
C TYR A 447 -4.46 -15.36 7.81
N ASN A 448 -3.38 -16.11 7.68
CA ASN A 448 -3.35 -17.32 6.88
C ASN A 448 -2.63 -18.45 7.59
N VAL A 449 -2.87 -19.68 7.14
CA VAL A 449 -2.09 -20.84 7.56
C VAL A 449 -1.41 -21.41 6.33
N VAL A 450 -0.08 -21.28 6.30
CA VAL A 450 0.76 -21.73 5.19
C VAL A 450 1.54 -22.94 5.66
N ALA A 451 1.30 -24.11 5.03
CA ALA A 451 2.05 -25.30 5.39
C ALA A 451 3.56 -25.04 5.25
N PRO A 452 4.38 -25.52 6.19
CA PRO A 452 4.05 -26.53 7.20
C PRO A 452 3.41 -26.01 8.48
N PHE A 453 3.17 -24.70 8.62
CA PHE A 453 2.57 -24.16 9.83
C PHE A 453 1.14 -24.65 10.03
N THR A 454 0.81 -24.77 11.32
CA THR A 454 -0.55 -24.97 11.83
C THR A 454 -1.03 -23.76 12.63
N THR A 455 -0.15 -22.78 12.83
CA THR A 455 -0.45 -21.51 13.50
C THR A 455 -0.73 -20.44 12.43
N PRO A 456 -1.77 -19.61 12.60
CA PRO A 456 -2.02 -18.51 11.68
C PRO A 456 -0.92 -17.45 11.76
N THR A 457 -0.55 -16.86 10.62
CA THR A 457 0.34 -15.68 10.54
C THR A 457 -0.33 -14.55 9.77
N PRO A 458 -0.01 -13.28 10.03
CA PRO A 458 -0.58 -12.17 9.29
C PRO A 458 -0.30 -12.22 7.79
N VAL A 459 -1.22 -11.69 6.98
CA VAL A 459 -1.08 -11.66 5.52
C VAL A 459 -0.43 -10.36 5.03
N GLY A 460 0.81 -10.10 5.47
CA GLY A 460 1.60 -8.95 4.98
C GLY A 460 2.27 -9.21 3.63
N ALA A 461 2.76 -8.15 2.96
CA ALA A 461 3.56 -8.30 1.74
C ALA A 461 4.80 -9.19 1.98
N VAL A 462 5.18 -9.99 0.98
CA VAL A 462 6.34 -10.90 1.02
C VAL A 462 7.62 -10.13 0.69
N VAL A 463 7.56 -9.23 -0.28
CA VAL A 463 8.72 -8.56 -0.88
C VAL A 463 8.53 -7.03 -0.86
N PRO A 464 9.61 -6.23 -0.87
CA PRO A 464 9.55 -4.77 -1.01
C PRO A 464 8.78 -4.33 -2.26
N GLN A 465 8.16 -3.15 -2.24
CA GLN A 465 7.78 -2.50 -3.49
C GLN A 465 8.98 -2.35 -4.43
N TYR A 466 8.75 -2.55 -5.73
CA TYR A 466 9.76 -2.45 -6.78
C TYR A 466 9.53 -1.20 -7.63
N TYR A 467 10.45 -0.24 -7.55
CA TYR A 467 10.38 1.06 -8.24
C TYR A 467 11.27 1.11 -9.48
N GLY A 468 11.65 -0.05 -10.02
CA GLY A 468 12.34 -0.17 -11.29
C GLY A 468 13.84 -0.43 -11.16
N TYR A 469 14.42 -0.78 -12.31
CA TYR A 469 15.84 -1.03 -12.48
C TYR A 469 16.34 -0.20 -13.64
N TYR A 470 17.44 0.49 -13.43
CA TYR A 470 17.92 1.55 -14.30
C TYR A 470 19.38 1.29 -14.66
N LYS A 471 19.70 1.43 -15.95
CA LYS A 471 21.04 1.20 -16.48
C LYS A 471 21.63 2.51 -17.02
N PRO A 472 22.95 2.72 -16.85
CA PRO A 472 23.61 3.82 -17.54
C PRO A 472 23.55 3.61 -19.07
N PRO A 473 23.78 4.64 -19.88
CA PRO A 473 23.74 4.55 -21.33
C PRO A 473 24.86 3.63 -21.82
N LYS A 474 24.60 2.85 -22.88
CA LYS A 474 25.62 1.93 -23.43
C LYS A 474 26.87 2.65 -23.94
N ASP A 475 26.70 3.91 -24.35
CA ASP A 475 27.76 4.75 -24.92
C ASP A 475 28.46 5.61 -23.86
N ALA A 476 28.21 5.36 -22.57
CA ALA A 476 28.96 6.03 -21.50
C ALA A 476 30.46 5.81 -21.72
N PRO A 477 31.29 6.86 -21.60
CA PRO A 477 32.71 6.79 -21.93
C PRO A 477 33.36 5.61 -21.18
N HIS A 478 33.94 4.66 -21.93
CA HIS A 478 34.45 3.36 -21.48
C HIS A 478 35.54 3.37 -20.38
N LYS A 479 35.82 4.53 -19.75
CA LYS A 479 36.90 4.68 -18.78
C LYS A 479 36.48 4.51 -17.32
N GLN A 480 35.18 4.55 -17.00
CA GLN A 480 34.70 4.43 -15.61
C GLN A 480 33.43 3.58 -15.54
N TYR A 481 33.44 2.56 -14.68
CA TYR A 481 32.27 1.76 -14.38
C TYR A 481 31.21 2.61 -13.67
N LEU A 482 29.97 2.51 -14.15
CA LEU A 482 28.81 3.11 -13.50
C LEU A 482 27.85 1.98 -13.11
N SER A 483 27.57 1.89 -11.82
CA SER A 483 26.70 0.86 -11.28
C SER A 483 25.27 1.01 -11.81
N PRO A 484 24.60 -0.07 -12.26
CA PRO A 484 23.16 -0.05 -12.45
C PRO A 484 22.44 0.10 -11.11
N ILE A 485 21.25 0.70 -11.14
CA ILE A 485 20.52 1.11 -9.94
C ILE A 485 19.18 0.38 -9.87
N MET A 486 18.90 -0.30 -8.77
CA MET A 486 17.57 -0.84 -8.48
C MET A 486 16.93 -0.06 -7.35
N LEU A 487 15.71 0.44 -7.55
CA LEU A 487 14.97 1.20 -6.55
C LEU A 487 13.91 0.32 -5.88
N LEU A 488 13.90 0.31 -4.55
CA LEU A 488 13.01 -0.51 -3.73
C LEU A 488 12.39 0.30 -2.58
N GLU A 489 11.30 -0.22 -2.00
CA GLU A 489 10.79 0.20 -0.69
C GLU A 489 11.91 0.12 0.37
N LYS A 490 11.95 1.09 1.29
CA LYS A 490 12.86 1.10 2.43
C LYS A 490 12.24 0.34 3.61
N CYS A 491 12.43 -0.97 3.65
CA CYS A 491 11.73 -1.87 4.58
C CYS A 491 12.33 -2.01 6.00
N GLY A 492 13.05 -0.99 6.49
CA GLY A 492 13.60 -0.99 7.85
C GLY A 492 14.96 -1.67 8.02
N ARG A 493 15.11 -2.49 9.06
CA ARG A 493 16.40 -3.05 9.53
C ARG A 493 16.41 -4.57 9.45
N GLN A 494 17.61 -5.17 9.33
CA GLN A 494 17.76 -6.62 9.38
C GLN A 494 17.28 -7.18 10.72
N VAL A 495 16.59 -8.32 10.69
CA VAL A 495 16.11 -8.95 11.93
C VAL A 495 17.26 -9.49 12.76
N VAL A 496 17.13 -9.36 14.07
CA VAL A 496 17.94 -10.08 15.05
C VAL A 496 17.04 -11.19 15.62
N VAL A 497 17.23 -12.42 15.16
CA VAL A 497 16.32 -13.55 15.44
C VAL A 497 16.12 -13.77 16.95
N ASP A 498 17.16 -13.51 17.74
CA ASP A 498 17.12 -13.64 19.19
C ASP A 498 16.19 -12.63 19.88
N ASP A 499 15.97 -11.47 19.26
CA ASP A 499 15.08 -10.43 19.77
C ASP A 499 13.61 -10.65 19.36
N LEU A 500 13.36 -11.50 18.35
CA LEU A 500 12.03 -11.81 17.86
C LEU A 500 11.28 -12.76 18.80
N HIS A 501 9.99 -12.49 19.04
CA HIS A 501 9.10 -13.45 19.70
C HIS A 501 8.68 -14.59 18.75
N ILE A 502 7.96 -15.58 19.29
CA ILE A 502 7.59 -16.77 18.53
C ILE A 502 6.73 -16.46 17.30
N ASP A 503 5.79 -15.52 17.40
CA ASP A 503 4.92 -15.17 16.26
C ASP A 503 5.68 -14.38 15.19
N ASP A 504 6.58 -13.46 15.59
CA ASP A 504 7.47 -12.77 14.65
C ASP A 504 8.36 -13.76 13.86
N ARG A 505 8.90 -14.78 14.56
CA ARG A 505 9.70 -15.85 13.91
C ARG A 505 8.85 -16.66 12.94
N ASN A 506 7.61 -16.99 13.32
CA ASN A 506 6.67 -17.69 12.47
C ASN A 506 6.30 -16.84 11.24
N GLU A 507 6.07 -15.54 11.41
CA GLU A 507 5.80 -14.63 10.30
C GLU A 507 7.00 -14.57 9.34
N CYS A 508 8.23 -14.42 9.87
CA CYS A 508 9.46 -14.44 9.08
C CYS A 508 9.58 -15.72 8.23
N ALA A 509 9.37 -16.89 8.83
CA ALA A 509 9.40 -18.16 8.10
C ALA A 509 8.24 -18.29 7.11
N SER A 510 7.05 -17.75 7.44
CA SER A 510 5.89 -17.77 6.56
C SER A 510 6.16 -17.03 5.24
N LEU A 511 7.02 -16.00 5.24
CA LEU A 511 7.40 -15.30 4.02
C LEU A 511 8.02 -16.26 2.99
N PHE A 512 8.95 -17.12 3.43
CA PHE A 512 9.60 -18.09 2.55
C PHE A 512 8.64 -19.18 2.08
N HIS A 513 7.75 -19.67 2.95
CA HIS A 513 6.78 -20.68 2.52
C HIS A 513 5.73 -20.13 1.56
N ARG A 514 5.36 -18.85 1.69
CA ARG A 514 4.52 -18.16 0.69
C ARG A 514 5.26 -18.01 -0.64
N LEU A 515 6.55 -17.69 -0.60
CA LEU A 515 7.43 -17.69 -1.78
C LEU A 515 7.44 -19.07 -2.47
N HIS A 516 7.61 -20.15 -1.71
CA HIS A 516 7.57 -21.54 -2.18
C HIS A 516 6.24 -21.91 -2.82
N ARG A 517 5.12 -21.49 -2.23
CA ARG A 517 3.77 -21.79 -2.72
C ARG A 517 3.48 -21.22 -4.11
N GLU A 518 4.11 -20.10 -4.47
CA GLU A 518 4.03 -19.52 -5.81
C GLU A 518 5.10 -20.07 -6.77
N GLY A 519 5.88 -21.07 -6.34
CA GLY A 519 6.87 -21.74 -7.18
C GLY A 519 8.21 -21.00 -7.26
N TYR A 520 8.60 -20.28 -6.21
CA TYR A 520 9.90 -19.63 -6.10
C TYR A 520 10.69 -20.21 -4.94
N THR A 521 12.01 -20.35 -5.08
CA THR A 521 12.94 -20.68 -3.99
C THR A 521 13.93 -19.53 -3.83
N HIS A 522 14.21 -19.11 -2.61
CA HIS A 522 15.02 -17.92 -2.37
C HIS A 522 16.50 -18.17 -2.68
N GLN A 523 17.01 -19.37 -2.36
CA GLN A 523 18.40 -19.83 -2.53
C GLN A 523 19.42 -19.03 -1.69
N SER A 524 18.97 -18.32 -0.65
CA SER A 524 19.83 -17.54 0.25
C SER A 524 19.09 -17.21 1.56
N VAL A 525 18.66 -18.24 2.29
CA VAL A 525 17.94 -18.10 3.56
C VAL A 525 18.90 -17.68 4.68
N PHE A 526 18.88 -16.41 5.05
CA PHE A 526 19.67 -15.88 6.16
C PHE A 526 18.92 -14.75 6.88
N PRO A 527 19.15 -14.53 8.19
CA PRO A 527 18.51 -13.43 8.93
C PRO A 527 18.70 -12.06 8.28
N ARG A 528 19.89 -11.79 7.73
CA ARG A 528 20.19 -10.53 7.02
C ARG A 528 19.32 -10.25 5.79
N ASN A 529 18.66 -11.28 5.26
CA ASN A 529 17.77 -11.19 4.10
C ASN A 529 16.29 -11.06 4.51
N VAL A 530 16.02 -10.91 5.81
CA VAL A 530 14.70 -10.57 6.34
C VAL A 530 14.81 -9.19 6.99
N LEU A 531 14.04 -8.23 6.47
CA LEU A 531 13.95 -6.88 7.04
C LEU A 531 12.67 -6.76 7.88
N SER A 532 12.76 -5.93 8.92
CA SER A 532 11.66 -5.56 9.80
C SER A 532 11.54 -4.04 9.90
N GLN A 533 10.31 -3.54 9.85
CA GLN A 533 9.96 -2.16 10.10
C GLN A 533 8.74 -2.07 11.02
N ASP A 534 8.60 -0.92 11.69
CA ASP A 534 7.47 -0.67 12.57
C ASP A 534 6.15 -0.71 11.78
N GLY A 535 5.18 -1.43 12.30
CA GLY A 535 3.85 -1.64 11.72
C GLY A 535 2.71 -1.25 12.64
N PRO A 536 1.46 -1.30 12.16
CA PRO A 536 1.07 -1.65 10.79
C PRO A 536 1.20 -0.46 9.82
N LEU A 537 1.37 -0.72 8.52
CA LEU A 537 1.75 0.32 7.55
C LEU A 537 0.59 1.24 7.13
N ASP A 538 -0.65 0.85 7.37
CA ASP A 538 -1.87 1.68 7.18
C ASP A 538 -1.98 2.83 8.20
N ARG A 539 -1.07 2.90 9.16
CA ARG A 539 -0.98 3.95 10.18
C ARG A 539 0.14 4.94 9.87
N PRO A 540 -0.01 6.22 10.28
CA PRO A 540 1.07 7.17 10.15
C PRO A 540 2.27 6.74 11.00
N MET A 541 3.49 7.10 10.57
CA MET A 541 4.75 6.62 11.17
C MET A 541 4.82 6.75 12.69
N TYR A 542 4.30 7.84 13.27
CA TYR A 542 4.32 8.09 14.72
C TYR A 542 3.38 7.20 15.55
N GLN A 543 2.49 6.42 14.90
CA GLN A 543 1.59 5.45 15.54
C GLN A 543 2.07 4.01 15.41
N ARG A 544 3.06 3.75 14.53
CA ARG A 544 3.59 2.41 14.28
C ARG A 544 4.43 1.90 15.47
N GLY A 545 4.55 0.58 15.62
CA GLY A 545 5.42 -0.06 16.62
C GLY A 545 4.87 -0.14 18.05
N THR A 546 3.66 0.36 18.30
CA THR A 546 3.05 0.39 19.64
C THR A 546 2.30 -0.90 19.98
N GLY A 547 1.73 -1.57 18.97
CA GLY A 547 0.82 -2.72 19.12
C GLY A 547 -0.63 -2.32 19.45
N ASP A 548 -0.88 -1.05 19.79
CA ASP A 548 -2.21 -0.57 20.20
C ASP A 548 -3.22 -0.52 19.04
N PHE A 549 -2.72 -0.56 17.80
CA PHE A 549 -3.51 -0.40 16.57
C PHE A 549 -3.77 -1.71 15.82
N THR A 550 -3.43 -2.85 16.43
CA THR A 550 -3.56 -4.18 15.85
C THR A 550 -4.24 -5.12 16.83
N GLU A 551 -5.17 -5.94 16.37
CA GLU A 551 -5.94 -6.84 17.24
C GLU A 551 -5.04 -7.90 17.92
N ASP A 552 -3.95 -8.28 17.27
CA ASP A 552 -2.93 -9.22 17.74
C ASP A 552 -1.76 -8.56 18.49
N GLY A 553 -1.76 -7.23 18.63
CA GLY A 553 -0.67 -6.51 19.27
C GLY A 553 0.63 -6.50 18.47
N ARG A 554 0.61 -6.89 17.17
CA ARG A 554 1.81 -6.90 16.32
C ARG A 554 2.40 -5.50 16.20
N LYS A 555 3.74 -5.44 16.28
CA LYS A 555 4.52 -4.20 16.23
C LYS A 555 5.34 -4.06 14.96
N HIS A 556 5.58 -5.18 14.27
CA HIS A 556 6.48 -5.26 13.15
C HIS A 556 5.78 -5.71 11.88
N THR A 557 6.36 -5.36 10.73
CA THR A 557 6.06 -5.96 9.44
C THR A 557 7.36 -6.39 8.79
N PHE A 558 7.34 -7.52 8.10
CA PHE A 558 8.55 -8.15 7.58
C PHE A 558 8.58 -8.20 6.05
N ARG A 559 9.78 -8.26 5.48
CA ARG A 559 10.04 -8.39 4.04
C ARG A 559 11.23 -9.29 3.77
N LEU A 560 11.16 -10.07 2.69
CA LEU A 560 12.32 -10.77 2.13
C LEU A 560 13.03 -9.88 1.12
N ILE A 561 14.36 -9.91 1.13
CA ILE A 561 15.21 -9.17 0.19
C ILE A 561 16.30 -10.08 -0.38
N ASP A 562 17.03 -9.58 -1.39
CA ASP A 562 18.20 -10.24 -1.98
C ASP A 562 17.85 -11.46 -2.85
N PHE A 563 17.02 -11.23 -3.86
CA PHE A 563 16.55 -12.27 -4.79
C PHE A 563 17.53 -12.56 -5.95
N GLY A 564 18.78 -12.13 -5.85
CA GLY A 564 19.78 -12.30 -6.93
C GLY A 564 20.10 -13.76 -7.28
N ARG A 565 19.78 -14.70 -6.37
CA ARG A 565 19.92 -16.16 -6.55
C ARG A 565 18.59 -16.91 -6.68
N THR A 566 17.48 -16.19 -6.55
CA THR A 566 16.14 -16.79 -6.53
C THR A 566 15.84 -17.48 -7.85
N GLN A 567 15.19 -18.63 -7.75
CA GLN A 567 14.82 -19.42 -8.91
C GLN A 567 13.33 -19.72 -8.88
N LYS A 568 12.68 -19.56 -10.04
CA LYS A 568 11.33 -20.05 -10.27
C LYS A 568 11.40 -21.55 -10.51
N CYS A 569 11.00 -22.35 -9.53
CA CYS A 569 11.12 -23.79 -9.57
C CYS A 569 9.79 -24.47 -9.25
N LYS A 570 9.45 -25.48 -10.06
CA LYS A 570 8.33 -26.39 -9.81
C LYS A 570 8.76 -27.67 -9.08
N ASP A 571 10.07 -27.84 -8.86
CA ASP A 571 10.63 -29.01 -8.23
C ASP A 571 10.45 -28.93 -6.70
N SER A 572 9.70 -29.89 -6.17
CA SER A 572 9.46 -30.02 -4.73
C SER A 572 10.71 -30.35 -3.91
N SER A 573 11.77 -30.91 -4.53
CA SER A 573 13.00 -31.30 -3.81
C SER A 573 13.78 -30.08 -3.30
N LEU A 574 14.01 -29.08 -4.17
CA LEU A 574 14.70 -27.84 -3.79
C LEU A 574 13.96 -27.04 -2.70
N MET A 575 12.62 -27.09 -2.71
CA MET A 575 11.82 -26.47 -1.65
C MET A 575 11.97 -27.20 -0.31
N SER A 576 12.16 -28.52 -0.35
CA SER A 576 12.41 -29.33 0.84
C SER A 576 13.76 -29.01 1.47
N ASP A 577 14.80 -28.84 0.67
CA ASP A 577 16.13 -28.49 1.17
C ASP A 577 16.12 -27.09 1.80
N GLU A 578 15.46 -26.12 1.16
CA GLU A 578 15.36 -24.75 1.68
C GLU A 578 14.60 -24.68 3.02
N ARG A 579 13.68 -25.62 3.26
CA ARG A 579 12.90 -25.68 4.51
C ARG A 579 13.74 -25.92 5.74
N GLU A 580 14.75 -26.79 5.67
CA GLU A 580 15.64 -27.05 6.81
C GLU A 580 16.38 -25.77 7.22
N TYR A 581 16.87 -25.00 6.24
CA TYR A 581 17.52 -23.71 6.50
C TYR A 581 16.56 -22.67 7.08
N ILE A 582 15.27 -22.67 6.69
CA ILE A 582 14.26 -21.76 7.26
C ILE A 582 14.04 -22.07 8.74
N GLU A 583 13.90 -23.35 9.08
CA GLU A 583 13.68 -23.82 10.46
C GLU A 583 14.89 -23.47 11.34
N GLU A 584 16.11 -23.69 10.86
CA GLU A 584 17.35 -23.29 11.54
C GLU A 584 17.42 -21.77 11.73
N MET A 585 17.23 -21.01 10.65
CA MET A 585 17.34 -19.55 10.63
C MET A 585 16.36 -18.86 11.56
N THR A 586 15.12 -19.36 11.64
CA THR A 586 14.09 -18.79 12.53
C THR A 586 14.08 -19.39 13.92
N LYS A 587 15.00 -20.32 14.22
CA LYS A 587 15.02 -21.11 15.47
C LYS A 587 13.65 -21.73 15.75
N HIS A 588 12.97 -22.13 14.68
CA HIS A 588 11.67 -22.76 14.77
C HIS A 588 11.92 -24.22 15.13
N THR A 589 11.87 -24.55 16.42
CA THR A 589 11.69 -25.93 16.83
C THR A 589 10.27 -26.30 16.44
N HIS A 590 10.09 -27.04 15.35
CA HIS A 590 8.92 -27.88 15.25
C HIS A 590 8.86 -28.65 16.56
N TYR A 591 7.85 -28.39 17.39
CA TYR A 591 7.47 -29.38 18.38
C TYR A 591 7.19 -30.63 17.56
N THR A 592 8.15 -31.56 17.53
CA THR A 592 7.95 -32.94 17.16
C THR A 592 7.06 -33.54 18.26
N THR A 593 5.80 -33.10 18.29
CA THR A 593 4.69 -33.64 19.09
C THR A 593 4.25 -35.00 18.55
N LEU A 594 5.23 -35.87 18.28
CA LEU A 594 5.03 -37.28 18.02
C LEU A 594 6.04 -38.16 18.77
N ASP A 595 7.19 -37.64 19.22
CA ASP A 595 8.16 -38.42 20.02
C ASP A 595 7.97 -38.29 21.54
N SER A 596 7.12 -37.37 22.01
CA SER A 596 6.90 -37.11 23.44
C SER A 596 5.59 -37.67 24.03
N LEU A 597 4.80 -38.43 23.25
CA LEU A 597 3.60 -39.14 23.74
C LEU A 597 3.87 -40.59 24.23
N ASN A 598 5.15 -40.94 24.49
CA ASN A 598 5.54 -42.16 25.20
C ASN A 598 6.01 -41.86 26.63
N LEU A 599 5.20 -41.13 27.40
CA LEU A 599 5.30 -41.07 28.86
C LEU A 599 3.92 -41.18 29.51
#